data_AF-A0A0C3QFH9-F1
#
_entry.id   AF-A0A0C3QFH9-F1
#
_cell.length_a   1.000
_cell.length_b   1.000
_cell.length_c   1.000
_cell.angle_alpha   90.00
_cell.angle_beta   90.00
_cell.angle_gamma   90.00
#
_symmetry.space_group_name_H-M   'P 1'
#
loop_
_entity.id
_entity.type
_entity.pdbx_description
1 polymer ?
#
loop_
_entity_poly.entity_id
_entity_poly.type
_entity_poly.pdbx_seq_one_letter_code
_entity_poly.pdbx_strand_id
1 'polypeptide(L)'
;MPALTSLTLELDFFPGPPGQAGPLPILECLQYLSLATSFADDIDHALEYLLQFTPNITSLTVTDTSEKHDADEGHLIGPLLVPSWELSEGPLLCLKLEEISLLGISTPIAKLQELVELRGSRLRKITVDGGLSGKEPWCREENQARDQARLEWLKERVELSGLRG
;
A
#
# COMPACT_ATOMS: atom_id res chain seq x y z
N MET A 1 -5.23 29.33 4.52
CA MET A 1 -5.43 28.33 3.46
C MET A 1 -6.33 27.25 4.02
N PRO A 2 -7.36 26.74 3.30
CA PRO A 2 -8.05 25.55 3.75
C PRO A 2 -7.03 24.41 3.88
N ALA A 3 -7.08 23.70 5.00
CA ALA A 3 -6.24 22.56 5.27
C ALA A 3 -6.51 21.47 4.20
N LEU A 4 -5.50 21.12 3.41
CA LEU A 4 -5.61 20.03 2.44
C LEU A 4 -5.77 18.72 3.21
N THR A 5 -6.95 18.10 3.14
CA THR A 5 -7.26 16.84 3.83
C THR A 5 -7.21 15.62 2.92
N SER A 6 -7.35 15.82 1.62
CA SER A 6 -7.35 14.75 0.61
C SER A 6 -6.49 15.16 -0.59
N LEU A 7 -5.73 14.20 -1.12
CA LEU A 7 -4.85 14.36 -2.28
C LEU A 7 -4.98 13.12 -3.17
N THR A 8 -5.26 13.36 -4.46
CA THR A 8 -5.24 12.34 -5.50
C THR A 8 -4.14 12.68 -6.50
N LEU A 9 -3.30 11.71 -6.84
CA LEU A 9 -2.22 11.84 -7.82
C LEU A 9 -2.32 10.72 -8.85
N GLU A 10 -2.33 11.10 -10.12
CA GLU A 10 -2.18 10.19 -11.26
C GLU A 10 -0.71 10.23 -11.69
N LEU A 11 -0.03 9.09 -11.54
CA LEU A 11 1.39 8.88 -11.78
C LEU A 11 1.55 8.34 -13.22
N ASP A 12 1.29 9.19 -14.21
CA ASP A 12 1.54 8.84 -15.61
C ASP A 12 3.05 8.75 -15.92
N PHE A 13 3.87 9.36 -15.07
CA PHE A 13 5.34 9.29 -15.04
C PHE A 13 5.82 9.95 -13.73
N PHE A 14 6.40 9.19 -12.80
CA PHE A 14 7.09 9.79 -11.65
C PHE A 14 8.54 10.05 -12.08
N PRO A 15 8.96 11.31 -12.30
CA PRO A 15 10.36 11.56 -12.64
C PRO A 15 11.21 11.02 -11.48
N GLY A 16 12.14 10.12 -11.82
CA GLY A 16 12.99 9.39 -10.88
C GLY A 16 13.81 10.26 -9.90
N PRO A 17 14.81 9.67 -9.21
CA PRO A 17 15.23 10.04 -7.87
C PRO A 17 15.49 11.56 -7.72
N PRO A 18 15.11 12.14 -6.57
CA PRO A 18 15.04 13.58 -6.37
C PRO A 18 16.45 14.18 -6.34
N GLY A 19 16.99 14.49 -7.51
CA GLY A 19 18.15 15.38 -7.61
C GLY A 19 17.74 16.85 -7.48
N GLN A 20 16.47 17.19 -7.77
CA GLN A 20 16.01 18.58 -7.90
C GLN A 20 14.52 18.83 -7.55
N ALA A 21 13.81 17.88 -6.94
CA ALA A 21 12.48 18.18 -6.42
C ALA A 21 12.63 19.05 -5.17
N GLY A 22 12.18 20.30 -5.24
CA GLY A 22 12.12 21.18 -4.07
C GLY A 22 11.33 20.51 -2.93
N PRO A 23 11.61 20.85 -1.65
CA PRO A 23 10.96 20.19 -0.53
C PRO A 23 9.44 20.37 -0.63
N LEU A 24 8.70 19.26 -0.67
CA LEU A 24 7.26 19.32 -0.47
C LEU A 24 6.99 19.90 0.94
N PRO A 25 6.01 20.81 1.09
CA PRO A 25 5.59 21.22 2.41
C PRO A 25 5.03 20.01 3.17
N ILE A 26 5.26 19.95 4.48
CA ILE A 26 4.62 18.93 5.32
C ILE A 26 3.10 19.14 5.25
N LEU A 27 2.39 18.15 4.73
CA LEU A 27 0.94 18.12 4.60
C LEU A 27 0.32 17.56 5.88
N GLU A 28 0.48 18.27 7.00
CA GLU A 28 0.04 17.80 8.32
C GLU A 28 -1.47 17.53 8.42
N CYS A 29 -2.28 18.19 7.59
CA CYS A 29 -3.73 18.00 7.60
C CYS A 29 -4.20 16.87 6.67
N LEU A 30 -3.30 16.29 5.87
CA LEU A 30 -3.66 15.26 4.91
C LEU A 30 -4.01 13.97 5.64
N GLN A 31 -5.23 13.48 5.39
CA GLN A 31 -5.79 12.26 5.96
C GLN A 31 -5.98 11.19 4.88
N TYR A 32 -6.28 11.60 3.64
CA TYR A 32 -6.58 10.71 2.53
C TYR A 32 -5.58 10.92 1.40
N LEU A 33 -4.86 9.87 1.02
CA LEU A 33 -3.97 9.85 -0.13
C LEU A 33 -4.45 8.81 -1.13
N SER A 34 -4.63 9.21 -2.38
CA SER A 34 -4.94 8.31 -3.48
C SER A 34 -3.86 8.44 -4.56
N LEU A 35 -3.23 7.32 -4.91
CA LEU A 35 -2.26 7.20 -5.98
C LEU A 35 -2.84 6.28 -7.04
N ALA A 36 -2.85 6.72 -8.29
CA ALA A 36 -3.20 5.90 -9.43
C ALA A 36 -2.02 5.90 -10.40
N THR A 37 -1.68 4.75 -10.97
CA THR A 37 -0.64 4.65 -12.00
C THR A 37 -1.12 3.81 -13.17
N SER A 38 -0.56 4.07 -14.34
CA SER A 38 -0.58 3.13 -15.47
C SER A 38 0.77 2.40 -15.64
N PHE A 39 1.74 2.67 -14.77
CA PHE A 39 3.10 2.11 -14.76
C PHE A 39 3.52 1.76 -13.31
N ALA A 40 3.60 0.47 -13.00
CA ALA A 40 3.84 -0.05 -11.65
C ALA A 40 5.18 0.42 -11.03
N ASP A 41 6.24 0.53 -11.82
CA ASP A 41 7.62 0.81 -11.38
C ASP A 41 7.81 2.15 -10.61
N ASP A 42 6.83 3.06 -10.67
CA ASP A 42 6.92 4.42 -10.09
C ASP A 42 6.20 4.56 -8.73
N ILE A 43 5.39 3.57 -8.32
CA ILE A 43 4.57 3.67 -7.09
C ILE A 43 5.42 3.62 -5.82
N ASP A 44 6.44 2.75 -5.78
CA ASP A 44 7.30 2.58 -4.61
C ASP A 44 8.07 3.87 -4.29
N HIS A 45 8.64 4.52 -5.29
CA HIS A 45 9.33 5.80 -5.17
C HIS A 45 8.36 6.92 -4.77
N ALA A 46 7.16 6.95 -5.38
CA ALA A 46 6.14 7.94 -5.04
C ALA A 46 5.66 7.78 -3.59
N LEU A 47 5.43 6.55 -3.13
CA LEU A 47 5.06 6.25 -1.75
C LEU A 47 6.19 6.60 -0.79
N GLU A 48 7.43 6.17 -1.05
CA GLU A 48 8.58 6.50 -0.20
C GLU A 48 8.74 8.02 -0.05
N TYR A 49 8.56 8.77 -1.13
CA TYR A 49 8.65 10.22 -1.11
C TYR A 49 7.47 10.88 -0.39
N LEU A 50 6.22 10.55 -0.76
CA LEU A 50 5.03 11.24 -0.25
C LEU A 50 4.77 10.94 1.23
N LEU A 51 5.05 9.71 1.67
CA LEU A 51 4.86 9.31 3.06
C LEU A 51 5.78 10.06 4.02
N GLN A 52 6.88 10.64 3.52
CA GLN A 52 7.74 11.53 4.31
C GLN A 52 7.08 12.88 4.63
N PHE A 53 6.10 13.32 3.85
CA PHE A 53 5.49 14.63 4.03
C PHE A 53 4.06 14.56 4.56
N THR A 54 3.55 13.36 4.86
CA THR A 54 2.13 13.11 5.13
C THR A 54 1.93 12.30 6.42
N PRO A 55 2.41 12.79 7.58
CA PRO A 55 2.49 12.03 8.84
C PRO A 55 1.13 11.63 9.44
N ASN A 56 0.04 12.24 8.96
CA ASN A 56 -1.30 12.08 9.50
C ASN A 56 -2.27 11.32 8.60
N ILE A 57 -1.77 10.66 7.55
CA ILE A 57 -2.61 9.82 6.69
C ILE A 57 -3.26 8.72 7.52
N THR A 58 -4.57 8.60 7.35
CA THR A 58 -5.42 7.54 7.89
C THR A 58 -5.92 6.59 6.81
N SER A 59 -5.98 7.05 5.55
CA SER A 59 -6.46 6.26 4.42
C SER A 59 -5.54 6.38 3.22
N LEU A 60 -5.11 5.24 2.68
CA LEU A 60 -4.29 5.16 1.48
C LEU A 60 -4.97 4.31 0.41
N THR A 61 -5.16 4.86 -0.78
CA THR A 61 -5.63 4.11 -1.95
C THR A 61 -4.52 4.08 -2.98
N VAL A 62 -4.12 2.91 -3.42
CA VAL A 62 -3.17 2.70 -4.51
C VAL A 62 -3.88 1.92 -5.60
N THR A 63 -3.91 2.47 -6.81
CA THR A 63 -4.56 1.87 -7.97
C THR A 63 -3.53 1.67 -9.07
N ASP A 64 -3.41 0.44 -9.57
CA ASP A 64 -2.65 0.14 -10.77
C ASP A 64 -3.60 -0.22 -11.91
N THR A 65 -3.49 0.51 -13.03
CA THR A 65 -4.24 0.29 -14.26
C THR A 65 -3.36 -0.21 -15.40
N SER A 66 -2.12 -0.64 -15.13
CA SER A 66 -1.15 -1.06 -16.14
C SER A 66 -1.54 -2.34 -16.91
N GLU A 67 -2.55 -3.07 -16.43
CA GLU A 67 -3.00 -4.41 -16.91
C GLU A 67 -1.88 -5.47 -16.93
N LYS A 68 -0.69 -5.14 -16.44
CA LYS A 68 0.44 -6.05 -16.27
C LYS A 68 0.47 -6.44 -14.80
N HIS A 69 0.13 -7.69 -14.52
CA HIS A 69 0.23 -8.27 -13.19
C HIS A 69 1.44 -9.20 -13.19
N ASP A 70 2.58 -8.72 -12.74
CA ASP A 70 3.66 -9.59 -12.32
C ASP A 70 3.27 -10.24 -10.99
N ALA A 71 3.23 -11.57 -10.93
CA ALA A 71 2.85 -12.30 -9.72
C ALA A 71 3.81 -12.07 -8.53
N ASP A 72 4.97 -11.45 -8.78
CA ASP A 72 5.93 -11.00 -7.77
C ASP A 72 5.65 -9.55 -7.25
N GLU A 73 4.49 -8.94 -7.58
CA GLU A 73 4.06 -7.54 -7.29
C GLU A 73 3.80 -7.15 -5.82
N GLY A 74 4.48 -7.79 -4.87
CA GLY A 74 4.58 -7.27 -3.50
C GLY A 74 5.39 -5.97 -3.38
N HIS A 75 6.04 -5.51 -4.47
CA HIS A 75 6.92 -4.34 -4.47
C HIS A 75 6.16 -3.01 -4.34
N LEU A 76 4.91 -2.94 -4.80
CA LEU A 76 4.13 -1.69 -4.82
C LEU A 76 3.77 -1.16 -3.43
N ILE A 77 3.82 -2.01 -2.40
CA ILE A 77 3.65 -1.59 -1.00
C ILE A 77 4.96 -1.66 -0.20
N GLY A 78 6.10 -1.88 -0.85
CA GLY A 78 7.42 -1.99 -0.23
C GLY A 78 7.72 -0.90 0.81
N PRO A 79 7.50 0.39 0.51
CA PRO A 79 7.70 1.48 1.48
C PRO A 79 6.82 1.38 2.73
N LEU A 80 5.68 0.70 2.66
CA LEU A 80 4.81 0.46 3.82
C LEU A 80 5.31 -0.70 4.69
N LEU A 81 6.16 -1.58 4.15
CA LEU A 81 6.67 -2.76 4.83
C LEU A 81 7.99 -2.49 5.58
N VAL A 82 8.53 -1.27 5.50
CA VAL A 82 9.74 -0.89 6.24
C VAL A 82 9.42 -0.76 7.73
N PRO A 83 10.13 -1.47 8.63
CA PRO A 83 9.94 -1.33 10.08
C PRO A 83 10.28 0.08 10.57
N SER A 84 9.44 0.61 11.45
CA SER A 84 9.55 1.98 11.98
C SER A 84 10.84 2.28 12.76
N TRP A 85 11.61 1.27 13.13
CA TRP A 85 12.88 1.40 13.88
C TRP A 85 14.13 1.42 12.98
N GLU A 86 14.01 1.07 11.68
CA GLU A 86 15.13 1.11 10.72
C GLU A 86 15.29 2.50 10.07
N LEU A 87 14.22 3.28 10.01
CA LEU A 87 14.24 4.67 9.51
C LEU A 87 14.73 5.62 10.59
N SER A 88 16.05 5.69 10.74
CA SER A 88 16.73 6.49 11.77
C SER A 88 16.53 8.00 11.59
N GLU A 89 16.03 8.47 10.43
CA GLU A 89 15.82 9.90 10.14
C GLU A 89 14.57 10.20 9.26
N GLY A 90 13.63 9.24 9.13
CA GLY A 90 12.40 9.41 8.37
C GLY A 90 11.16 9.49 9.27
N PRO A 91 10.15 10.32 8.95
CA PRO A 91 8.92 10.33 9.74
C PRO A 91 8.27 8.96 9.66
N LEU A 92 7.83 8.49 10.83
CA LEU A 92 7.26 7.18 11.08
C LEU A 92 6.15 6.87 10.06
N LEU A 93 6.49 6.18 8.97
CA LEU A 93 5.65 6.11 7.77
C LEU A 93 4.29 5.50 8.13
N CYS A 94 3.22 6.29 7.99
CA CYS A 94 1.84 5.81 8.11
C CYS A 94 1.44 5.18 9.46
N LEU A 95 2.00 5.61 10.60
CA LEU A 95 1.56 5.10 11.92
C LEU A 95 0.07 5.31 12.22
N LYS A 96 -0.58 6.26 11.53
CA LYS A 96 -2.02 6.54 11.70
C LYS A 96 -2.89 5.85 10.66
N LEU A 97 -2.31 5.04 9.78
CA LEU A 97 -3.06 4.36 8.72
C LEU A 97 -4.06 3.39 9.32
N GLU A 98 -5.34 3.66 9.05
CA GLU A 98 -6.49 2.86 9.45
C GLU A 98 -7.03 2.03 8.29
N GLU A 99 -6.90 2.54 7.05
CA GLU A 99 -7.48 1.93 5.87
C GLU A 99 -6.48 1.93 4.71
N ILE A 100 -6.39 0.79 4.01
CA ILE A 100 -5.65 0.69 2.75
C ILE A 100 -6.50 0.03 1.67
N SER A 101 -6.45 0.57 0.45
CA SER A 101 -7.09 0.00 -0.73
C SER A 101 -6.06 -0.21 -1.82
N LEU A 102 -5.89 -1.45 -2.27
CA LEU A 102 -4.96 -1.90 -3.30
C LEU A 102 -5.78 -2.40 -4.49
N LEU A 103 -6.01 -1.51 -5.46
CA LEU A 103 -6.91 -1.76 -6.59
C LEU A 103 -6.08 -2.09 -7.83
N GLY A 104 -6.35 -3.23 -8.49
CA GLY A 104 -5.55 -3.68 -9.64
C GLY A 104 -4.12 -4.11 -9.31
N ILE A 105 -3.79 -4.31 -8.02
CA ILE A 105 -2.45 -4.69 -7.55
C ILE A 105 -2.44 -6.13 -7.06
N SER A 106 -1.56 -6.98 -7.61
CA SER A 106 -1.37 -8.34 -7.12
C SER A 106 -0.52 -8.34 -5.85
N THR A 107 -1.17 -8.40 -4.67
CA THR A 107 -0.46 -8.37 -3.38
C THR A 107 -0.45 -9.75 -2.71
N PRO A 108 0.73 -10.36 -2.47
CA PRO A 108 0.81 -11.63 -1.73
C PRO A 108 0.24 -11.53 -0.32
N ILE A 109 -0.50 -12.55 0.14
CA ILE A 109 -1.10 -12.61 1.48
C ILE A 109 -0.06 -12.43 2.60
N ALA A 110 1.16 -12.95 2.40
CA ALA A 110 2.26 -12.77 3.34
C ALA A 110 2.62 -11.29 3.55
N LYS A 111 2.56 -10.47 2.48
CA LYS A 111 2.83 -9.03 2.55
C LYS A 111 1.69 -8.26 3.23
N LEU A 112 0.44 -8.70 3.03
CA LEU A 112 -0.70 -8.14 3.78
C LEU A 112 -0.59 -8.44 5.27
N GLN A 113 -0.19 -9.67 5.64
CA GLN A 113 0.08 -10.01 7.04
C GLN A 113 1.19 -9.14 7.63
N GLU A 114 2.33 -9.01 6.93
CA GLU A 114 3.46 -8.17 7.34
C GLU A 114 3.00 -6.71 7.56
N LEU A 115 2.16 -6.18 6.67
CA LEU A 115 1.58 -4.83 6.81
C LEU A 115 0.73 -4.71 8.09
N VAL A 116 -0.15 -5.67 8.37
CA VAL A 116 -0.98 -5.67 9.60
C VAL A 116 -0.11 -5.79 10.85
N GLU A 117 0.90 -6.65 10.84
CA GLU A 117 1.84 -6.80 11.95
C GLU A 117 2.60 -5.51 12.23
N LEU A 118 3.07 -4.82 11.18
CA LEU A 118 3.81 -3.55 11.30
C LEU A 118 2.95 -2.36 11.72
N ARG A 119 1.69 -2.31 11.27
CA ARG A 119 0.76 -1.22 11.62
C ARG A 119 -0.02 -1.50 12.91
N GLY A 120 0.06 -2.73 13.43
CA GLY A 120 -0.56 -3.15 14.66
C GLY A 120 -2.08 -3.01 14.62
N SER A 121 -2.69 -2.70 15.77
CA SER A 121 -4.15 -2.59 15.94
C SER A 121 -4.80 -1.38 15.26
N ARG A 122 -4.03 -0.57 14.53
CA ARG A 122 -4.54 0.65 13.89
C ARG A 122 -5.12 0.39 12.51
N LEU A 123 -4.50 -0.49 11.74
CA LEU A 123 -5.03 -0.90 10.45
C LEU A 123 -6.30 -1.71 10.72
N ARG A 124 -7.44 -1.21 10.24
CA ARG A 124 -8.77 -1.80 10.44
C ARG A 124 -9.35 -2.38 9.17
N LYS A 125 -8.96 -1.85 8.01
CA LYS A 125 -9.53 -2.25 6.73
C LYS A 125 -8.47 -2.38 5.64
N ILE A 126 -8.56 -3.48 4.89
CA ILE A 126 -7.79 -3.71 3.67
C ILE A 126 -8.78 -4.04 2.56
N THR A 127 -8.72 -3.29 1.46
CA THR A 127 -9.47 -3.56 0.24
C THR A 127 -8.50 -4.03 -0.83
N VAL A 128 -8.77 -5.15 -1.49
CA VAL A 128 -7.97 -5.64 -2.63
C VAL A 128 -8.90 -5.89 -3.81
N ASP A 129 -8.65 -5.28 -4.98
CA ASP A 129 -9.48 -5.46 -6.20
C ASP A 129 -8.67 -6.08 -7.37
N GLY A 130 -7.37 -6.27 -7.19
CA GLY A 130 -6.52 -7.04 -8.10
C GLY A 130 -6.67 -8.54 -7.84
N GLY A 131 -7.64 -9.16 -8.49
CA GLY A 131 -7.66 -10.59 -8.77
C GLY A 131 -7.19 -11.53 -7.65
N LEU A 132 -8.09 -11.83 -6.71
CA LEU A 132 -8.32 -13.25 -6.35
C LEU A 132 -8.96 -14.00 -7.52
N SER A 133 -8.50 -13.74 -8.74
CA SER A 133 -8.95 -14.46 -9.92
C SER A 133 -8.48 -15.89 -9.70
N GLY A 134 -9.42 -16.82 -9.54
CA GLY A 134 -9.19 -18.25 -9.40
C GLY A 134 -8.57 -18.90 -10.66
N LYS A 135 -7.70 -18.19 -11.38
CA LYS A 135 -7.05 -18.63 -12.62
C LYS A 135 -5.54 -18.41 -12.68
N GLU A 136 -4.91 -17.78 -11.70
CA GLU A 136 -3.46 -17.90 -11.52
C GLU A 136 -3.18 -18.68 -10.23
N PRO A 137 -2.22 -19.62 -10.22
CA PRO A 137 -1.98 -20.48 -9.08
C PRO A 137 -1.23 -19.67 -8.01
N TRP A 138 -1.96 -18.87 -7.24
CA TRP A 138 -1.52 -18.30 -5.96
C TRP A 138 -0.90 -19.37 -5.05
N CYS A 139 -1.30 -20.61 -5.27
CA CYS A 139 -0.76 -21.77 -4.61
C CYS A 139 -0.01 -22.63 -5.64
N ARG A 140 1.33 -22.66 -5.54
CA ARG A 140 1.95 -23.98 -5.60
C ARG A 140 1.27 -24.76 -4.47
N GLU A 141 0.69 -25.92 -4.75
CA GLU A 141 -0.16 -26.70 -3.81
C GLU A 141 0.47 -26.82 -2.40
N GLU A 142 1.80 -26.74 -2.29
CA GLU A 142 2.57 -26.70 -1.04
C GLU A 142 2.29 -25.50 -0.10
N ASN A 143 1.87 -24.34 -0.60
CA ASN A 143 1.64 -23.13 0.21
C ASN A 143 0.17 -22.83 0.51
N GLN A 144 -0.77 -23.57 -0.09
CA GLN A 144 -2.20 -23.30 0.02
C GLN A 144 -2.71 -23.34 1.46
N ALA A 145 -2.28 -24.33 2.24
CA ALA A 145 -2.68 -24.44 3.65
C ALA A 145 -2.13 -23.30 4.51
N ARG A 146 -0.92 -22.80 4.18
CA ARG A 146 -0.31 -21.67 4.88
C ARG A 146 -1.01 -20.38 4.55
N ASP A 147 -1.26 -20.13 3.27
CA ASP A 147 -1.92 -18.90 2.84
C ASP A 147 -3.38 -18.85 3.28
N GLN A 148 -4.06 -20.00 3.34
CA GLN A 148 -5.39 -20.09 3.97
C GLN A 148 -5.34 -19.73 5.46
N ALA A 149 -4.37 -20.27 6.22
CA ALA A 149 -4.22 -19.94 7.64
C ALA A 149 -3.92 -18.44 7.85
N ARG A 150 -3.10 -17.83 6.98
CA ARG A 150 -2.80 -16.40 7.02
C ARG A 150 -4.03 -15.55 6.68
N LEU A 151 -4.82 -15.97 5.70
CA LEU A 151 -6.04 -15.28 5.31
C LEU A 151 -7.05 -15.27 6.45
N GLU A 152 -7.25 -16.41 7.14
CA GLU A 152 -8.13 -16.46 8.31
C GLU A 152 -7.60 -15.58 9.44
N TRP A 153 -6.29 -15.62 9.71
CA TRP A 153 -5.65 -14.72 10.69
C TRP A 153 -5.86 -13.23 10.37
N LEU A 154 -5.83 -12.85 9.09
CA LEU A 154 -6.10 -11.49 8.63
C LEU A 154 -7.56 -11.11 8.85
N LYS A 155 -8.52 -11.97 8.47
CA LYS A 155 -9.96 -11.72 8.66
C LYS A 155 -10.35 -11.50 10.13
N GLU A 156 -9.63 -12.12 11.06
CA GLU A 156 -9.84 -11.92 12.50
C GLU A 156 -9.39 -10.52 12.99
N ARG A 157 -8.51 -9.84 12.25
CA ARG A 157 -7.87 -8.58 12.67
C ARG A 157 -8.30 -7.37 11.90
N VAL A 158 -8.60 -7.55 10.61
CA VAL A 158 -8.95 -6.47 9.70
C VAL A 158 -10.16 -6.86 8.86
N GLU A 159 -10.99 -5.87 8.55
CA GLU A 159 -12.02 -5.99 7.53
C GLU A 159 -11.33 -6.17 6.17
N LEU A 160 -11.35 -7.39 5.65
CA LEU A 160 -10.91 -7.70 4.30
C LEU A 160 -12.10 -7.56 3.33
N SER A 161 -11.96 -6.72 2.32
CA SER A 161 -12.97 -6.50 1.29
C SER A 161 -12.38 -6.56 -0.12
N GLY A 162 -13.22 -6.88 -1.13
CA GLY A 162 -12.78 -7.05 -2.53
C GLY A 162 -12.27 -8.45 -2.89
N LEU A 163 -12.27 -9.39 -1.94
CA LEU A 163 -12.01 -10.81 -2.17
C LEU A 163 -13.19 -11.46 -2.96
N ARG A 164 -13.27 -11.26 -4.28
CA ARG A 164 -14.20 -12.05 -5.11
C ARG A 164 -13.60 -13.44 -5.35
N GLY A 165 -14.33 -14.48 -4.94
CA GLY A 165 -13.96 -15.89 -5.08
C GLY A 165 -14.32 -16.52 -6.41
#